data_AF-A0A954WHG3-F1
#
_entry.id   AF-A0A954WHG3-F1
#
_cell.length_a   1.000
_cell.length_b   1.000
_cell.length_c   1.000
_cell.angle_alpha   90.00
_cell.angle_beta   90.00
_cell.angle_gamma   90.00
#
_symmetry.space_group_name_H-M   'P 1'
#
loop_
_entity.id
_entity.type
_entity.pdbx_description
1 polymer ?
#
loop_
_entity_poly.entity_id
_entity_poly.type
_entity_poly.pdbx_seq_one_letter_code
_entity_poly.pdbx_strand_id
1 'polypeptide(L)'
;MKRWTCLAFSMLTIAVPAVQAEEPSVSFTRDIRPILSDACFACHGPDENTREGGFRLDSKDSALGTADTGSHPIVPGDLNASELWQRITSDDPDLKMPPADSNKSLKPEDIEKIRVWIEQGAAWREHWAFMAPTRPELPSVENESWPRNEIDRFILSRLDQEKLSPAAEADKITLLRRVTFDLTGLPPTPADVDAFLTDDSPEAYERVVDRLLRSPRYGEHMARYWLDAARYGDTHGLHLDNYREMWPYRD
;
A
#
# COMPACT_ATOMS: atom_id res chain seq x y z
N MET A 1 20.10 -44.11 -57.01
CA MET A 1 19.04 -43.69 -56.08
C MET A 1 19.70 -43.24 -54.78
N LYS A 2 19.86 -41.93 -54.56
CA LYS A 2 20.56 -41.36 -53.39
C LYS A 2 19.60 -41.35 -52.19
N ARG A 3 19.99 -42.00 -51.09
CA ARG A 3 19.27 -41.99 -49.81
C ARG A 3 19.72 -40.76 -49.01
N TRP A 4 18.78 -39.91 -48.62
CA TRP A 4 19.00 -38.83 -47.66
C TRP A 4 18.68 -39.34 -46.25
N THR A 5 19.67 -39.26 -45.36
CA THR A 5 19.52 -39.50 -43.93
C THR A 5 19.24 -38.17 -43.23
N CYS A 6 18.03 -38.00 -42.69
CA CYS A 6 17.69 -36.88 -41.80
C CYS A 6 18.30 -37.15 -40.41
N LEU A 7 19.26 -36.32 -39.98
CA LEU A 7 19.67 -36.24 -38.59
C LEU A 7 18.66 -35.35 -37.83
N ALA A 8 17.94 -35.93 -36.87
CA ALA A 8 17.13 -35.18 -35.92
C ALA A 8 18.06 -34.59 -34.84
N PHE A 9 18.19 -33.26 -34.82
CA PHE A 9 18.93 -32.54 -33.80
C PHE A 9 17.99 -32.30 -32.61
N SER A 10 18.12 -33.09 -31.54
CA SER A 10 17.35 -32.93 -30.31
C SER A 10 17.89 -31.73 -29.55
N MET A 11 17.17 -30.61 -29.60
CA MET A 11 17.52 -29.38 -28.87
C MET A 11 17.14 -29.55 -27.39
N LEU A 12 18.14 -29.80 -26.54
CA LEU A 12 17.96 -29.89 -25.10
C LEU A 12 17.81 -28.47 -24.52
N THR A 13 16.58 -28.05 -24.27
CA THR A 13 16.26 -26.80 -23.57
C THR A 13 16.65 -26.92 -22.11
N ILE A 14 17.77 -26.32 -21.73
CA ILE A 14 18.16 -26.12 -20.33
C ILE A 14 17.26 -25.02 -19.77
N ALA A 15 16.32 -25.39 -18.91
CA ALA A 15 15.54 -24.44 -18.14
C ALA A 15 16.46 -23.75 -17.13
N VAL A 16 16.76 -22.47 -17.35
CA VAL A 16 17.42 -21.62 -16.38
C VAL A 16 16.41 -21.32 -15.28
N PRO A 17 16.66 -21.70 -14.01
CA PRO A 17 15.76 -21.32 -12.92
C PRO A 17 15.75 -19.80 -12.81
N ALA A 18 14.55 -19.21 -12.80
CA ALA A 18 14.38 -17.81 -12.46
C ALA A 18 14.95 -17.61 -11.05
N VAL A 19 15.99 -16.80 -10.93
CA VAL A 19 16.48 -16.35 -9.63
C VAL A 19 15.38 -15.49 -9.04
N GLN A 20 14.71 -16.00 -8.03
CA GLN A 20 13.81 -15.23 -7.17
C GLN A 20 14.63 -14.05 -6.61
N ALA A 21 14.34 -12.83 -7.06
CA ALA A 21 14.86 -11.66 -6.37
C ALA A 21 14.11 -11.59 -5.03
N GLU A 22 14.76 -12.05 -3.97
CA GLU A 22 14.28 -11.87 -2.61
C GLU A 22 14.05 -10.37 -2.42
N GLU A 23 12.82 -9.96 -2.08
CA GLU A 23 12.54 -8.55 -1.82
C GLU A 23 13.53 -8.08 -0.74
N PRO A 24 14.27 -6.98 -0.98
CA PRO A 24 15.25 -6.52 -0.02
C PRO A 24 14.55 -6.30 1.33
N SER A 25 15.22 -6.71 2.42
CA SER A 25 14.65 -6.59 3.77
C SER A 25 14.21 -5.15 4.08
N VAL A 26 14.81 -4.16 3.41
CA VAL A 26 14.42 -2.76 3.44
C VAL A 26 14.08 -2.27 2.03
N SER A 27 12.88 -1.73 1.85
CA SER A 27 12.39 -1.18 0.59
C SER A 27 12.38 0.34 0.64
N PHE A 28 12.94 0.99 -0.39
CA PHE A 28 12.97 2.45 -0.45
C PHE A 28 11.58 3.08 -0.29
N THR A 29 10.59 2.62 -1.06
CA THR A 29 9.25 3.23 -1.06
C THR A 29 8.48 3.01 0.24
N ARG A 30 8.62 1.83 0.86
CA ARG A 30 7.89 1.45 2.08
C ARG A 30 8.55 2.00 3.33
N ASP A 31 9.88 1.89 3.42
CA ASP A 31 10.61 2.09 4.66
C ASP A 31 11.41 3.40 4.67
N ILE A 32 12.15 3.71 3.59
CA ILE A 32 13.10 4.83 3.58
C ILE A 32 12.46 6.17 3.21
N ARG A 33 11.63 6.18 2.17
CA ARG A 33 11.00 7.42 1.68
C ARG A 33 10.16 8.11 2.75
N PRO A 34 9.37 7.42 3.59
CA PRO A 34 8.68 8.07 4.70
C PRO A 34 9.64 8.73 5.70
N ILE A 35 10.78 8.07 6.01
CA ILE A 35 11.81 8.61 6.91
C ILE A 35 12.40 9.90 6.33
N LEU A 36 12.85 9.86 5.07
CA LEU A 36 13.43 11.02 4.40
C LEU A 36 12.40 12.15 4.23
N SER A 37 11.14 11.81 3.96
CA SER A 37 10.06 12.78 3.82
C SER A 37 9.75 13.50 5.11
N ASP A 38 9.81 12.82 6.26
CA ASP A 38 9.51 13.43 7.55
C ASP A 38 10.70 14.23 8.11
N ALA A 39 11.92 13.73 7.92
CA ALA A 39 13.10 14.23 8.59
C ALA A 39 14.02 15.10 7.71
N CYS A 40 13.95 15.00 6.38
CA CYS A 40 14.98 15.57 5.49
C CYS A 40 14.43 16.52 4.41
N PHE A 41 13.26 16.25 3.83
CA PHE A 41 12.79 16.99 2.64
C PHE A 41 12.46 18.47 2.88
N ALA A 42 12.30 18.90 4.13
CA ALA A 42 12.10 20.31 4.45
C ALA A 42 13.32 21.17 4.03
N CYS A 43 14.54 20.68 4.28
CA CYS A 43 15.79 21.38 3.95
C CYS A 43 16.55 20.77 2.77
N HIS A 44 16.28 19.52 2.39
CA HIS A 44 16.95 18.83 1.26
C HIS A 44 15.94 18.31 0.24
N GLY A 45 14.86 19.06 -0.01
CA GLY A 45 13.78 18.67 -0.91
C GLY A 45 13.55 19.65 -2.08
N PRO A 46 12.33 19.66 -2.65
CA PRO A 46 12.04 20.36 -3.89
C PRO A 46 11.97 21.89 -3.76
N ASP A 47 11.74 22.44 -2.56
CA ASP A 47 11.74 23.90 -2.36
C ASP A 47 13.16 24.44 -2.40
N GLU A 48 13.44 25.39 -3.30
CA GLU A 48 14.76 26.01 -3.44
C GLU A 48 15.05 27.04 -2.35
N ASN A 49 14.03 27.65 -1.75
CA ASN A 49 14.22 28.72 -0.77
C ASN A 49 14.70 28.21 0.59
N THR A 50 14.41 26.95 0.89
CA THR A 50 14.83 26.26 2.12
C THR A 50 15.95 25.25 1.86
N ARG A 51 16.44 25.14 0.62
CA ARG A 51 17.38 24.08 0.24
C ARG A 51 18.78 24.36 0.79
N GLU A 52 19.27 23.42 1.58
CA GLU A 52 20.62 23.43 2.13
C GLU A 52 21.52 22.43 1.40
N GLY A 53 22.82 22.74 1.33
CA GLY A 53 23.85 21.87 0.75
C GLY A 53 23.82 21.72 -0.77
N GLY A 54 22.83 22.30 -1.47
CA GLY A 54 22.77 22.28 -2.93
C GLY A 54 22.42 20.91 -3.53
N PHE A 55 21.71 20.06 -2.78
CA PHE A 55 21.25 18.76 -3.28
C PHE A 55 19.82 18.45 -2.81
N ARG A 56 19.25 17.39 -3.38
CA ARG A 56 17.90 16.94 -3.17
C ARG A 56 17.89 15.46 -2.82
N LEU A 57 17.29 15.13 -1.68
CA LEU A 57 17.04 13.75 -1.24
C LEU A 57 15.71 13.19 -1.75
N ASP A 58 14.86 14.03 -2.37
CA ASP A 58 13.60 13.59 -2.99
C ASP A 58 13.76 13.13 -4.44
N SER A 59 14.92 13.40 -5.05
CA SER A 59 15.26 13.04 -6.43
C SER A 59 16.43 12.06 -6.47
N LYS A 60 16.26 10.95 -7.19
CA LYS A 60 17.30 9.91 -7.33
C LYS A 60 18.63 10.48 -7.84
N ASP A 61 18.57 11.25 -8.91
CA ASP A 61 19.77 11.75 -9.60
C ASP A 61 20.56 12.71 -8.73
N SER A 62 19.88 13.47 -7.87
CA SER A 62 20.55 14.38 -6.93
C SER A 62 21.03 13.65 -5.68
N ALA A 63 20.24 12.73 -5.13
CA ALA A 63 20.57 11.98 -3.92
C ALA A 63 21.77 11.03 -4.13
N LEU A 64 21.86 10.40 -5.31
CA LEU A 64 22.96 9.50 -5.69
C LEU A 64 24.07 10.21 -6.46
N GLY A 65 23.92 11.51 -6.70
CA GLY A 65 24.86 12.33 -7.47
C GLY A 65 25.97 12.94 -6.62
N THR A 66 26.49 14.07 -7.09
CA THR A 66 27.41 14.93 -6.35
C THR A 66 26.67 16.21 -5.99
N ALA A 67 26.72 16.60 -4.71
CA ALA A 67 26.20 17.87 -4.24
C ALA A 67 27.07 19.03 -4.72
N ASP A 68 26.53 20.26 -4.68
CA ASP A 68 27.26 21.47 -5.06
C ASP A 68 28.54 21.69 -4.23
N THR A 69 28.56 21.15 -3.01
CA THR A 69 29.72 21.14 -2.09
C THR A 69 30.83 20.17 -2.52
N GLY A 70 30.60 19.33 -3.53
CA GLY A 70 31.49 18.26 -3.96
C GLY A 70 31.36 16.96 -3.16
N SER A 71 30.49 16.91 -2.15
CA SER A 71 30.20 15.67 -1.40
C SER A 71 29.17 14.79 -2.10
N HIS A 72 29.13 13.52 -1.73
CA HIS A 72 28.12 12.58 -2.22
C HIS A 72 27.07 12.35 -1.13
N PRO A 73 25.79 12.76 -1.32
CA PRO A 73 24.78 12.57 -0.29
C PRO A 73 24.61 11.10 0.08
N ILE A 74 24.54 10.23 -0.93
CA ILE A 74 24.40 8.78 -0.74
C ILE A 74 25.28 8.07 -1.78
N VAL A 75 26.18 7.21 -1.30
CA VAL A 75 26.99 6.32 -2.13
C VAL A 75 26.48 4.90 -1.96
N PRO A 76 25.88 4.30 -3.01
CA PRO A 76 25.39 2.92 -2.99
C PRO A 76 26.44 1.92 -2.47
N GLY A 77 26.11 1.21 -1.38
CA GLY A 77 26.96 0.17 -0.81
C GLY A 77 28.10 0.67 0.10
N ASP A 78 28.27 1.98 0.28
CA ASP A 78 29.36 2.54 1.07
C ASP A 78 28.86 3.59 2.07
N LEU A 79 28.75 3.17 3.33
CA LEU A 79 28.36 4.04 4.45
C LEU A 79 29.39 5.14 4.72
N ASN A 80 30.69 4.84 4.58
CA ASN A 80 31.74 5.79 4.92
C ASN A 80 31.85 6.89 3.86
N ALA A 81 31.55 6.58 2.60
CA ALA A 81 31.50 7.57 1.53
C ALA A 81 30.15 8.33 1.45
N SER A 82 29.13 7.86 2.17
CA SER A 82 27.80 8.48 2.20
C SER A 82 27.70 9.59 3.25
N GLU A 83 27.59 10.84 2.81
CA GLU A 83 27.43 11.99 3.71
C GLU A 83 26.20 11.84 4.60
N LEU A 84 25.08 11.37 4.04
CA LEU A 84 23.84 11.15 4.79
C LEU A 84 24.08 10.26 6.01
N TRP A 85 24.86 9.19 5.87
CA TRP A 85 25.17 8.29 6.97
C TRP A 85 26.00 8.99 8.05
N GLN A 86 27.09 9.67 7.65
CA GLN A 86 27.95 10.40 8.58
C GLN A 86 27.17 11.42 9.40
N ARG A 87 26.23 12.14 8.77
CA ARG A 87 25.42 13.19 9.39
C ARG A 87 24.41 12.64 10.40
N ILE A 88 23.73 11.54 10.08
CA ILE A 88 22.72 10.97 10.99
C ILE A 88 23.35 10.22 12.16
N THR A 89 24.61 9.79 12.04
CA THR A 89 25.37 9.14 13.12
C THR A 89 26.35 10.06 13.85
N SER A 90 26.42 11.34 13.48
CA SER A 90 27.33 12.29 14.13
C SER A 90 26.89 12.62 15.55
N ASP A 91 27.87 12.73 16.44
CA ASP A 91 27.70 13.28 17.79
C ASP A 91 27.98 14.79 17.85
N ASP A 92 28.58 15.36 16.80
CA ASP A 92 28.84 16.80 16.69
C ASP A 92 27.52 17.54 16.39
N PRO A 93 27.05 18.43 17.29
CA PRO A 93 25.81 19.19 17.10
C PRO A 93 25.76 20.03 15.83
N ASP A 94 26.91 20.50 15.32
CA ASP A 94 26.98 21.35 14.13
C ASP A 94 26.92 20.54 12.82
N LEU A 95 27.22 19.23 12.90
CA LEU A 95 27.19 18.32 11.76
C LEU A 95 25.95 17.40 11.77
N LYS A 96 25.36 17.18 12.94
CA LYS A 96 24.29 16.21 13.12
C LYS A 96 23.03 16.61 12.36
N MET A 97 22.46 15.64 11.63
CA MET A 97 21.19 15.80 10.93
C MET A 97 20.15 14.78 11.46
N PRO A 98 18.88 15.16 11.63
CA PRO A 98 18.35 16.53 11.52
C PRO A 98 18.93 17.49 12.58
N PRO A 99 19.03 18.80 12.29
CA PRO A 99 19.52 19.79 13.24
C PRO A 99 18.62 19.88 14.49
N ALA A 100 19.19 20.25 15.64
CA ALA A 100 18.43 20.29 16.90
C ALA A 100 17.25 21.29 16.89
N ASP A 101 17.37 22.38 16.12
CA ASP A 101 16.34 23.41 15.97
C ASP A 101 15.21 23.02 14.99
N SER A 102 15.40 21.96 14.20
CA SER A 102 14.36 21.42 13.30
C SER A 102 13.20 20.74 14.05
N ASN A 103 13.37 20.45 15.36
CA ASN A 103 12.45 19.64 16.17
C ASN A 103 12.16 18.25 15.57
N LYS A 104 13.02 17.74 14.68
CA LYS A 104 12.95 16.39 14.12
C LYS A 104 14.08 15.55 14.69
N SER A 105 13.84 14.25 14.84
CA SER A 105 14.85 13.29 15.25
C SER A 105 14.57 11.94 14.62
N LEU A 106 15.64 11.22 14.28
CA LEU A 106 15.54 9.86 13.78
C LEU A 106 15.52 8.89 14.94
N LYS A 107 14.62 7.92 14.88
CA LYS A 107 14.61 6.83 15.85
C LYS A 107 15.75 5.86 15.53
N PRO A 108 16.26 5.09 16.52
CA PRO A 108 17.29 4.08 16.26
C PRO A 108 16.89 3.07 15.17
N GLU A 109 15.61 2.69 15.13
CA GLU A 109 15.04 1.80 14.10
C GLU A 109 15.10 2.40 12.68
N ASP A 110 14.97 3.72 12.55
CA ASP A 110 15.00 4.41 11.26
C ASP A 110 16.44 4.56 10.76
N ILE A 111 17.38 4.87 11.67
CA ILE A 111 18.82 4.88 11.36
C ILE A 111 19.27 3.50 10.87
N GLU A 112 18.82 2.44 11.54
CA GLU A 112 19.17 1.07 11.15
C GLU A 112 18.60 0.68 9.78
N LYS A 113 17.36 1.09 9.46
CA LYS A 113 16.79 0.88 8.12
C LYS A 113 17.62 1.61 7.05
N ILE A 114 18.01 2.85 7.30
CA ILE A 114 18.87 3.62 6.39
C ILE A 114 20.21 2.91 6.19
N ARG A 115 20.84 2.43 7.28
CA ARG A 115 22.10 1.66 7.22
C ARG A 115 21.99 0.48 6.27
N VAL A 116 21.00 -0.39 6.53
CA VAL A 116 20.75 -1.61 5.76
C VAL A 116 20.45 -1.27 4.29
N TRP A 117 19.65 -0.23 4.04
CA TRP A 117 19.32 0.18 2.68
C TRP A 117 20.53 0.69 1.90
N ILE A 118 21.42 1.49 2.51
CA ILE A 118 22.65 1.94 1.86
C ILE A 118 23.56 0.74 1.55
N GLU A 119 23.76 -0.17 2.51
CA GLU A 119 24.55 -1.40 2.32
C GLU A 119 23.99 -2.31 1.22
N GLN A 120 22.66 -2.34 1.05
CA GLN A 120 21.97 -3.04 -0.04
C GLN A 120 22.11 -2.34 -1.41
N GLY A 121 22.95 -1.30 -1.51
CA GLY A 121 23.18 -0.56 -2.74
C GLY A 121 22.23 0.60 -2.96
N ALA A 122 21.60 1.11 -1.89
CA ALA A 122 20.70 2.27 -1.92
C ALA A 122 19.68 2.20 -3.06
N ALA A 123 19.09 1.02 -3.29
CA ALA A 123 18.22 0.76 -4.42
C ALA A 123 17.03 1.73 -4.41
N TRP A 124 16.97 2.59 -5.43
CA TRP A 124 15.89 3.55 -5.59
C TRP A 124 14.69 2.92 -6.30
N ARG A 125 13.49 3.15 -5.80
CA ARG A 125 12.24 2.76 -6.47
C ARG A 125 11.39 3.98 -6.77
N GLU A 126 10.74 3.97 -7.93
CA GLU A 126 9.78 4.99 -8.31
C GLU A 126 8.54 4.92 -7.41
N HIS A 127 7.72 5.98 -7.47
CA HIS A 127 6.43 5.97 -6.79
C HIS A 127 5.55 4.86 -7.40
N TRP A 128 4.86 4.10 -6.55
CA TRP A 128 4.06 2.93 -6.96
C TRP A 128 3.05 3.23 -8.08
N ALA A 129 2.49 4.44 -8.11
CA ALA A 129 1.55 4.88 -9.14
C ALA A 129 2.14 4.96 -10.56
N PHE A 130 3.47 5.01 -10.72
CA PHE A 130 4.15 5.06 -12.02
C PHE A 130 4.79 3.73 -12.42
N MET A 131 4.74 2.74 -11.53
CA MET A 131 5.24 1.39 -11.82
C MET A 131 4.09 0.50 -12.27
N ALA A 132 4.32 -0.26 -13.34
CA ALA A 132 3.34 -1.25 -13.76
C ALA A 132 3.17 -2.31 -12.65
N PRO A 133 1.95 -2.57 -12.16
CA PRO A 133 1.73 -3.61 -11.17
C PRO A 133 2.05 -4.97 -11.78
N THR A 134 2.84 -5.76 -11.07
CA THR A 134 3.16 -7.14 -11.42
C THR A 134 2.34 -8.08 -10.55
N ARG A 135 1.96 -9.25 -11.08
CA ARG A 135 1.23 -10.25 -10.31
C ARG A 135 2.21 -10.88 -9.31
N PRO A 136 2.00 -10.74 -8.00
CA PRO A 136 2.87 -11.38 -7.02
C PRO A 136 2.68 -12.89 -7.04
N GLU A 137 3.70 -13.62 -6.65
CA GLU A 137 3.55 -15.04 -6.36
C GLU A 137 2.67 -15.25 -5.13
N LEU A 138 1.91 -16.34 -5.13
CA LEU A 138 1.00 -16.64 -4.05
C LEU A 138 1.75 -17.30 -2.90
N PRO A 139 1.60 -16.81 -1.65
CA PRO A 139 2.32 -17.34 -0.50
C PRO A 139 1.92 -18.79 -0.22
N SER A 140 2.87 -19.59 0.24
CA SER A 140 2.57 -20.91 0.80
C SER A 140 1.83 -20.75 2.12
N VAL A 141 0.81 -21.59 2.34
CA VAL A 141 -0.04 -21.57 3.53
C VAL A 141 -0.15 -22.97 4.10
N GLU A 142 -0.32 -23.12 5.41
CA GLU A 142 -0.39 -24.44 6.03
C GLU A 142 -1.68 -25.18 5.66
N ASN A 143 -2.82 -24.46 5.64
CA ASN A 143 -4.11 -25.02 5.27
C ASN A 143 -4.53 -24.60 3.85
N GLU A 144 -4.19 -25.44 2.86
CA GLU A 144 -4.55 -25.19 1.46
C GLU A 144 -6.06 -25.29 1.16
N SER A 145 -6.86 -25.86 2.06
CA SER A 145 -8.30 -26.08 1.84
C SER A 145 -9.19 -24.91 2.25
N TRP A 146 -8.68 -23.98 3.06
CA TRP A 146 -9.45 -22.83 3.54
C TRP A 146 -9.57 -21.69 2.49
N PRO A 147 -8.50 -21.31 1.76
CA PRO A 147 -8.57 -20.28 0.73
C PRO A 147 -9.62 -20.62 -0.36
N ARG A 148 -10.57 -19.70 -0.59
CA ARG A 148 -11.54 -19.79 -1.69
C ARG A 148 -11.03 -19.11 -2.96
N ASN A 149 -10.10 -18.17 -2.82
CA ASN A 149 -9.42 -17.48 -3.92
C ASN A 149 -7.96 -17.15 -3.57
N GLU A 150 -7.25 -16.50 -4.50
CA GLU A 150 -5.85 -16.13 -4.36
C GLU A 150 -5.58 -15.11 -3.23
N ILE A 151 -6.53 -14.21 -2.95
CA ILE A 151 -6.41 -13.18 -1.90
C ILE A 151 -6.39 -13.86 -0.52
N ASP A 152 -7.20 -14.90 -0.33
CA ASP A 152 -7.29 -15.63 0.92
C ASP A 152 -5.96 -16.27 1.32
N ARG A 153 -5.09 -16.61 0.35
CA ARG A 153 -3.73 -17.12 0.65
C ARG A 153 -2.87 -16.06 1.33
N PHE A 154 -2.99 -14.78 0.94
CA PHE A 154 -2.28 -13.69 1.60
C PHE A 154 -2.79 -13.45 3.02
N ILE A 155 -4.12 -13.53 3.22
CA ILE A 155 -4.73 -13.41 4.55
C ILE A 155 -4.27 -14.54 5.45
N LEU A 156 -4.38 -15.79 4.98
CA LEU A 156 -4.00 -16.97 5.75
C LEU A 156 -2.51 -16.99 6.06
N SER A 157 -1.65 -16.63 5.10
CA SER A 157 -0.21 -16.51 5.33
C SER A 157 0.12 -15.54 6.48
N ARG A 158 -0.62 -14.42 6.56
CA ARG A 158 -0.45 -13.46 7.67
C ARG A 158 -0.97 -14.02 8.99
N LEU A 159 -2.11 -14.71 8.97
CA LEU A 159 -2.67 -15.36 10.17
C LEU A 159 -1.72 -16.44 10.71
N ASP A 160 -1.14 -17.27 9.84
CA ASP A 160 -0.18 -18.32 10.19
C ASP A 160 1.06 -17.72 10.88
N GLN A 161 1.62 -16.63 10.34
CA GLN A 161 2.74 -15.90 10.96
C GLN A 161 2.42 -15.39 12.37
N GLU A 162 1.20 -14.90 12.56
CA GLU A 162 0.70 -14.37 13.84
C GLU A 162 0.13 -15.47 14.75
N LYS A 163 0.17 -16.73 14.32
CA LYS A 163 -0.36 -17.90 15.04
C LYS A 163 -1.86 -17.76 15.36
N LEU A 164 -2.61 -17.20 14.43
CA LEU A 164 -4.05 -17.03 14.49
C LEU A 164 -4.74 -17.98 13.49
N SER A 165 -5.94 -18.42 13.84
CA SER A 165 -6.79 -19.19 12.93
C SER A 165 -7.93 -18.34 12.40
N PRO A 166 -8.41 -18.58 11.16
CA PRO A 166 -9.62 -17.93 10.66
C PRO A 166 -10.82 -18.15 11.59
N ALA A 167 -11.64 -17.12 11.75
CA ALA A 167 -12.89 -17.23 12.49
C ALA A 167 -13.89 -18.11 11.73
N ALA A 168 -14.76 -18.80 12.48
CA ALA A 168 -15.87 -19.52 11.89
C ALA A 168 -16.82 -18.57 11.15
N GLU A 169 -17.41 -19.05 10.06
CA GLU A 169 -18.42 -18.30 9.32
C GLU A 169 -19.64 -18.06 10.22
N ALA A 170 -20.20 -16.84 10.13
CA ALA A 170 -21.37 -16.48 10.92
C ALA A 170 -22.63 -17.19 10.39
N ASP A 171 -23.66 -17.32 11.23
CA ASP A 171 -24.94 -17.89 10.79
C ASP A 171 -25.61 -17.04 9.70
N LYS A 172 -26.48 -17.66 8.88
CA LYS A 172 -27.14 -17.02 7.73
C LYS A 172 -27.82 -15.69 8.12
N ILE A 173 -28.51 -15.62 9.26
CA ILE A 173 -29.23 -14.40 9.66
C ILE A 173 -28.23 -13.28 10.00
N THR A 174 -27.17 -13.61 10.74
CA THR A 174 -26.10 -12.65 11.05
C THR A 174 -25.39 -12.15 9.80
N LEU A 175 -25.07 -13.04 8.84
CA LEU A 175 -24.45 -12.65 7.56
C LEU A 175 -25.33 -11.71 6.76
N LEU A 176 -26.61 -12.06 6.57
CA LEU A 176 -27.57 -11.23 5.85
C LEU A 176 -27.72 -9.86 6.50
N ARG A 177 -27.85 -9.82 7.83
CA ARG A 177 -27.97 -8.56 8.56
C ARG A 177 -26.75 -7.67 8.37
N ARG A 178 -25.54 -8.21 8.53
CA ARG A 178 -24.29 -7.45 8.34
C ARG A 178 -24.19 -6.87 6.94
N VAL A 179 -24.33 -7.71 5.91
CA VAL A 179 -24.15 -7.25 4.53
C VAL A 179 -25.23 -6.28 4.08
N THR A 180 -26.47 -6.39 4.59
CA THR A 180 -27.54 -5.45 4.26
C THR A 180 -27.27 -4.08 4.88
N PHE A 181 -26.81 -4.03 6.14
CA PHE A 181 -26.40 -2.78 6.77
C PHE A 181 -25.20 -2.15 6.08
N ASP A 182 -24.17 -2.94 5.76
CA ASP A 182 -22.95 -2.43 5.14
C ASP A 182 -23.22 -1.86 3.74
N LEU A 183 -24.08 -2.52 2.95
CA LEU A 183 -24.36 -2.08 1.58
C LEU A 183 -25.47 -1.02 1.50
N THR A 184 -26.49 -1.08 2.35
CA THR A 184 -27.68 -0.22 2.18
C THR A 184 -27.98 0.67 3.38
N GLY A 185 -27.29 0.50 4.50
CA GLY A 185 -27.57 1.20 5.75
C GLY A 185 -28.87 0.78 6.44
N LEU A 186 -29.59 -0.20 5.90
CA LEU A 186 -30.89 -0.65 6.39
C LEU A 186 -30.84 -2.13 6.81
N PRO A 187 -31.70 -2.58 7.74
CA PRO A 187 -31.83 -3.99 8.04
C PRO A 187 -32.51 -4.75 6.89
N PRO A 188 -32.29 -6.06 6.76
CA PRO A 188 -33.03 -6.89 5.80
C PRO A 188 -34.52 -6.93 6.15
N THR A 189 -35.38 -7.08 5.14
CA THR A 189 -36.82 -7.29 5.38
C THR A 189 -37.08 -8.74 5.82
N PRO A 190 -38.23 -9.03 6.47
CA PRO A 190 -38.60 -10.42 6.78
C PRO A 190 -38.61 -11.33 5.54
N ALA A 191 -39.08 -10.82 4.39
CA ALA A 191 -39.07 -11.57 3.14
C ALA A 191 -37.64 -11.88 2.63
N ASP A 192 -36.69 -10.97 2.86
CA ASP A 192 -35.28 -11.23 2.53
C ASP A 192 -34.67 -12.33 3.41
N VAL A 193 -35.05 -12.35 4.70
CA VAL A 193 -34.63 -13.39 5.64
C VAL A 193 -35.18 -14.74 5.21
N ASP A 194 -36.48 -14.83 4.93
CA ASP A 194 -37.12 -16.08 4.51
C ASP A 194 -36.52 -16.60 3.20
N ALA A 195 -36.28 -15.71 2.22
CA ALA A 195 -35.65 -16.08 0.95
C ALA A 195 -34.22 -16.59 1.13
N PHE A 196 -33.41 -15.95 1.99
CA PHE A 196 -32.03 -16.38 2.21
C PHE A 196 -31.92 -17.67 3.04
N LEU A 197 -32.81 -17.85 4.02
CA LEU A 197 -32.84 -19.07 4.83
C LEU A 197 -33.21 -20.30 4.00
N THR A 198 -34.11 -20.13 3.02
CA THR A 198 -34.57 -21.22 2.13
C THR A 198 -33.67 -21.49 0.93
N ASP A 199 -32.72 -20.60 0.64
CA ASP A 199 -31.72 -20.81 -0.40
C ASP A 199 -30.51 -21.58 0.16
N ASP A 200 -30.42 -22.87 -0.18
CA ASP A 200 -29.31 -23.77 0.18
C ASP A 200 -28.28 -23.93 -0.95
N SER A 201 -28.36 -23.10 -1.98
CA SER A 201 -27.37 -23.12 -3.04
C SER A 201 -26.00 -22.62 -2.55
N PRO A 202 -24.89 -23.08 -3.17
CA PRO A 202 -23.55 -22.65 -2.79
C PRO A 202 -23.27 -21.16 -3.06
N GLU A 203 -24.13 -20.48 -3.80
CA GLU A 203 -24.00 -19.06 -4.20
C GLU A 203 -25.09 -18.17 -3.55
N ALA A 204 -25.81 -18.70 -2.54
CA ALA A 204 -26.92 -17.99 -1.91
C ALA A 204 -26.50 -16.62 -1.37
N TYR A 205 -25.30 -16.54 -0.77
CA TYR A 205 -24.77 -15.29 -0.22
C TYR A 205 -24.44 -14.29 -1.32
N GLU A 206 -23.74 -14.73 -2.37
CA GLU A 206 -23.35 -13.93 -3.53
C GLU A 206 -24.58 -13.34 -4.24
N ARG A 207 -25.66 -14.12 -4.37
CA ARG A 207 -26.94 -13.63 -4.91
C ARG A 207 -27.53 -12.49 -4.07
N VAL A 208 -27.45 -12.59 -2.74
CA VAL A 208 -27.88 -11.52 -1.85
C VAL A 208 -27.03 -10.26 -2.07
N VAL A 209 -25.70 -10.40 -2.11
CA VAL A 209 -24.77 -9.28 -2.36
C VAL A 209 -25.08 -8.60 -3.69
N ASP A 210 -25.19 -9.37 -4.77
CA ASP A 210 -25.52 -8.86 -6.10
C ASP A 210 -26.83 -8.08 -6.14
N ARG A 211 -27.87 -8.59 -5.47
CA ARG A 211 -29.17 -7.93 -5.37
C ARG A 211 -29.07 -6.61 -4.61
N LEU A 212 -28.31 -6.58 -3.51
CA LEU A 212 -28.11 -5.37 -2.71
C LEU A 212 -27.32 -4.31 -3.50
N LEU A 213 -26.24 -4.69 -4.18
CA LEU A 213 -25.44 -3.78 -5.02
C LEU A 213 -26.24 -3.19 -6.19
N ARG A 214 -27.19 -3.95 -6.75
CA ARG A 214 -28.10 -3.45 -7.81
C ARG A 214 -29.23 -2.56 -7.29
N SER A 215 -29.45 -2.50 -5.99
CA SER A 215 -30.52 -1.68 -5.39
C SER A 215 -30.16 -0.19 -5.44
N PRO A 216 -31.08 0.72 -5.75
CA PRO A 216 -30.87 2.16 -5.60
C PRO A 216 -30.43 2.55 -4.18
N ARG A 217 -30.84 1.78 -3.17
CA ARG A 217 -30.45 1.98 -1.76
C ARG A 217 -28.95 1.89 -1.53
N TYR A 218 -28.23 1.08 -2.30
CA TYR A 218 -26.77 1.04 -2.23
C TYR A 218 -26.17 2.38 -2.67
N GLY A 219 -26.67 2.94 -3.78
CA GLY A 219 -26.28 4.27 -4.26
C GLY A 219 -26.58 5.37 -3.25
N GLU A 220 -27.78 5.36 -2.66
CA GLU A 220 -28.17 6.30 -1.60
C GLU A 220 -27.24 6.21 -0.37
N HIS A 221 -26.90 4.98 0.06
CA HIS A 221 -26.02 4.77 1.21
C HIS A 221 -24.59 5.28 0.94
N MET A 222 -24.05 4.99 -0.24
CA MET A 222 -22.72 5.45 -0.66
C MET A 222 -22.67 6.97 -0.82
N ALA A 223 -23.72 7.58 -1.38
CA ALA A 223 -23.80 9.03 -1.57
C ALA A 223 -23.86 9.80 -0.24
N ARG A 224 -24.46 9.22 0.80
CA ARG A 224 -24.56 9.85 2.12
C ARG A 224 -23.20 10.29 2.69
N TYR A 225 -22.15 9.49 2.52
CA TYR A 225 -20.80 9.87 2.98
C TYR A 225 -20.25 11.09 2.26
N TRP A 226 -20.62 11.29 0.99
CA TRP A 226 -20.26 12.48 0.23
C TRP A 226 -21.04 13.72 0.67
N LEU A 227 -22.30 13.55 1.10
CA LEU A 227 -23.09 14.64 1.66
C LEU A 227 -22.46 15.19 2.95
N ASP A 228 -21.90 14.31 3.79
CA ASP A 228 -21.14 14.72 4.97
C ASP A 228 -19.89 15.54 4.57
N ALA A 229 -19.13 15.06 3.57
CA ALA A 229 -17.95 15.77 3.05
C ALA A 229 -18.29 17.14 2.43
N ALA A 230 -19.44 17.22 1.72
CA ALA A 230 -19.97 18.46 1.16
C ALA A 230 -20.62 19.39 2.21
N ARG A 231 -20.68 18.95 3.47
CA ARG A 231 -21.39 19.63 4.57
C ARG A 231 -22.82 19.98 4.15
N TYR A 232 -23.49 19.02 3.52
CA TYR A 232 -24.90 19.13 3.15
C TYR A 232 -25.74 19.23 4.43
N GLY A 233 -26.75 20.08 4.37
CA GLY A 233 -27.78 20.22 5.37
C GLY A 233 -28.96 20.93 4.74
N ASP A 234 -30.17 20.52 5.12
CA ASP A 234 -31.40 21.13 4.58
C ASP A 234 -31.55 22.60 5.00
N THR A 235 -30.84 23.01 6.06
CA THR A 235 -30.78 24.37 6.56
C THR A 235 -29.34 24.81 6.86
N HIS A 236 -29.16 26.09 7.14
CA HIS A 236 -27.88 26.67 7.56
C HIS A 236 -27.45 26.20 8.97
N GLY A 237 -28.34 25.60 9.75
CA GLY A 237 -28.02 25.01 11.04
C GLY A 237 -27.64 26.03 12.12
N LEU A 238 -26.48 25.84 12.76
CA LEU A 238 -26.12 26.57 13.97
C LEU A 238 -25.90 28.08 13.69
N HIS A 239 -26.59 28.92 14.47
CA HIS A 239 -26.68 30.39 14.45
C HIS A 239 -27.83 30.99 13.63
N LEU A 240 -28.22 30.40 12.50
CA LEU A 240 -29.37 30.83 11.67
C LEU A 240 -29.96 29.59 11.01
N ASP A 241 -31.13 29.11 11.45
CA ASP A 241 -31.78 27.90 10.93
C ASP A 241 -32.74 28.23 9.78
N ASN A 242 -32.23 28.86 8.72
CA ASN A 242 -32.98 29.18 7.50
C ASN A 242 -32.71 28.17 6.38
N TYR A 243 -33.62 28.11 5.42
CA TYR A 243 -33.49 27.28 4.22
C TYR A 243 -32.17 27.55 3.50
N ARG A 244 -31.47 26.48 3.10
CA ARG A 244 -30.22 26.54 2.34
C ARG A 244 -30.44 25.94 0.95
N GLU A 245 -30.19 26.74 -0.08
CA GLU A 245 -30.29 26.28 -1.46
C GLU A 245 -29.00 25.54 -1.86
N MET A 246 -29.10 24.21 -2.07
CA MET A 246 -27.98 23.32 -2.41
C MET A 246 -28.22 22.62 -3.76
N TRP A 247 -28.60 23.41 -4.78
CA TRP A 247 -28.94 22.94 -6.14
C TRP A 247 -27.97 21.97 -6.83
N PRO A 248 -26.65 21.87 -6.52
CA PRO A 248 -25.76 20.92 -7.20
C PRO A 248 -25.87 19.46 -6.71
N TYR A 249 -26.58 19.18 -5.62
CA TYR A 249 -26.56 17.86 -4.96
C TYR A 249 -27.94 17.18 -4.84
N ARG A 250 -29.00 17.83 -5.35
CA ARG A 250 -30.40 17.41 -5.13
C ARG A 250 -31.05 16.73 -6.33
N ASP A 251 -30.51 16.95 -7.54
CA ASP A 251 -30.97 16.39 -8.81
C ASP A 251 -29.96 15.40 -9.38
#